data_AF-A0A2S1YKB8-F1
#
_entry.id   AF-A0A2S1YKB8-F1
#
_cell.length_a   1.000
_cell.length_b   1.000
_cell.length_c   1.000
_cell.angle_alpha   90.00
_cell.angle_beta   90.00
_cell.angle_gamma   90.00
#
_symmetry.space_group_name_H-M   'P 1'
#
loop_
_entity.id
_entity.type
_entity.pdbx_description
1 polymer ?
#
loop_
_entity_poly.entity_id
_entity_poly.type
_entity_poly.pdbx_seq_one_letter_code
_entity_poly.pdbx_strand_id
1 'polypeptide(L)'
;MIIVLFSIVSCKNKDQNIGVADSYMLTEKHISEDCSAYQMRFKKGDYMFNFALSGTCKKLTMKDYTNEYSMYLDLYKDSLIVKKGSILIQYYGIEGDTKKFQDSIIAITKRNFKTNVSVVESGNEFFRIKVDNFSK
;
A
#
# COMPACT_ATOMS: atom_id res chain seq x y z
N MET A 1 -16.07 49.29 -34.05
CA MET A 1 -15.71 47.89 -34.32
C MET A 1 -15.10 47.31 -33.04
N ILE A 2 -15.86 46.49 -32.31
CA ILE A 2 -15.34 45.76 -31.13
C ILE A 2 -15.64 44.30 -31.40
N ILE A 3 -14.59 43.56 -31.78
CA ILE A 3 -14.63 42.11 -31.97
C ILE A 3 -14.42 41.51 -30.58
N VAL A 4 -15.50 41.06 -29.95
CA VAL A 4 -15.41 40.29 -28.71
C VAL A 4 -15.05 38.86 -29.09
N LEU A 5 -13.76 38.54 -28.97
CA LEU A 5 -13.25 37.17 -29.06
C LEU A 5 -13.88 36.37 -27.91
N PHE A 6 -14.86 35.51 -28.23
CA PHE A 6 -15.28 34.44 -27.35
C PHE A 6 -14.13 33.43 -27.25
N SER A 7 -13.27 33.60 -26.24
CA SER A 7 -12.30 32.59 -25.84
C SER A 7 -13.07 31.35 -25.39
N ILE A 8 -13.12 30.36 -26.27
CA ILE A 8 -13.57 29.01 -25.98
C ILE A 8 -12.55 28.43 -25.00
N VAL A 9 -12.78 28.62 -23.71
CA VAL A 9 -12.05 27.89 -22.66
C VAL A 9 -12.51 26.45 -22.78
N SER A 10 -11.84 25.72 -23.66
CA SER A 10 -11.96 24.28 -23.79
C SER A 10 -11.56 23.69 -22.43
N CYS A 11 -12.54 23.32 -21.61
CA CYS A 11 -12.31 22.49 -20.45
C CYS A 11 -11.69 21.19 -20.97
N LYS A 12 -10.36 21.09 -20.85
CA LYS A 12 -9.60 19.85 -21.04
C LYS A 12 -10.38 18.72 -20.36
N ASN A 13 -10.69 17.68 -21.13
CA ASN A 13 -11.29 16.43 -20.70
C ASN A 13 -10.79 16.05 -19.31
N LYS A 14 -11.64 16.21 -18.28
CA LYS A 14 -11.40 15.56 -16.99
C LYS A 14 -11.49 14.06 -17.25
N ASP A 15 -10.41 13.36 -16.94
CA ASP A 15 -10.35 11.91 -16.89
C ASP A 15 -11.59 11.38 -16.16
N GLN A 16 -12.42 10.58 -16.84
CA GLN A 16 -13.72 10.11 -16.32
C GLN A 16 -13.58 9.20 -15.09
N ASN A 17 -12.36 8.88 -14.67
CA ASN A 17 -12.05 8.05 -13.51
C ASN A 17 -11.63 8.85 -12.26
N ILE A 18 -11.56 10.18 -12.32
CA ILE A 18 -11.25 10.99 -11.13
C ILE A 18 -12.45 10.94 -10.18
N GLY A 19 -12.33 10.16 -9.10
CA GLY A 19 -13.32 10.06 -8.02
C GLY A 19 -14.12 8.76 -7.95
N VAL A 20 -13.89 7.80 -8.86
CA VAL A 20 -14.47 6.45 -8.71
C VAL A 20 -13.59 5.65 -7.77
N ALA A 21 -14.11 5.27 -6.60
CA ALA A 21 -13.37 4.44 -5.64
C ALA A 21 -13.02 3.09 -6.28
N ASP A 22 -11.74 2.74 -6.31
CA ASP A 22 -11.29 1.42 -6.74
C ASP A 22 -11.97 0.36 -5.89
N SER A 23 -12.59 -0.64 -6.52
CA SER A 23 -13.21 -1.73 -5.76
C SER A 23 -12.15 -2.48 -4.95
N TYR A 24 -12.32 -2.52 -3.63
CA TYR A 24 -11.42 -3.19 -2.70
C TYR A 24 -12.12 -4.23 -1.83
N MET A 25 -11.33 -5.17 -1.29
CA MET A 25 -11.75 -6.06 -0.20
C MET A 25 -11.01 -5.66 1.06
N LEU A 26 -11.74 -5.43 2.14
CA LEU A 26 -11.20 -5.07 3.45
C LEU A 26 -11.26 -6.28 4.38
N THR A 27 -10.15 -6.54 5.06
CA THR A 27 -10.07 -7.46 6.20
C THR A 27 -9.44 -6.76 7.39
N GLU A 28 -9.91 -7.09 8.59
CA GLU A 28 -9.32 -6.62 9.84
C GLU A 28 -8.92 -7.83 10.68
N LYS A 29 -7.76 -7.77 11.32
CA LYS A 29 -7.29 -8.81 12.23
C LYS A 29 -6.57 -8.21 13.43
N HIS A 30 -6.91 -8.68 14.62
CA HIS A 30 -6.21 -8.32 15.84
C HIS A 30 -4.78 -8.89 15.85
N ILE A 31 -3.78 -8.05 16.11
CA ILE A 31 -2.35 -8.43 16.04
C ILE A 31 -1.57 -8.18 17.33
N SER A 32 -2.07 -7.33 18.22
CA SER A 32 -1.58 -7.12 19.57
C SER A 32 -2.73 -6.63 20.45
N GLU A 33 -2.59 -6.65 21.77
CA GLU A 33 -3.65 -6.35 22.74
C GLU A 33 -4.47 -5.08 22.44
N ASP A 34 -3.84 -4.05 21.85
CA ASP A 34 -4.45 -2.76 21.57
C ASP A 34 -4.35 -2.34 20.09
N CYS A 35 -4.16 -3.31 19.18
CA CYS A 35 -3.95 -3.04 17.76
C CYS A 35 -4.58 -4.10 16.83
N SER A 36 -5.16 -3.64 15.73
CA SER A 36 -5.54 -4.48 14.59
C SER A 36 -4.80 -4.05 13.33
N ALA A 37 -4.54 -5.00 12.43
CA ALA A 37 -4.14 -4.74 11.06
C ALA A 37 -5.38 -4.54 10.18
N TYR A 38 -5.46 -3.38 9.52
CA TYR A 38 -6.42 -3.07 8.46
C TYR A 38 -5.80 -3.37 7.09
N GLN A 39 -6.38 -4.30 6.36
CA GLN A 39 -5.81 -4.87 5.14
C GLN A 39 -6.76 -4.66 3.97
N MET A 40 -6.45 -3.74 3.06
CA MET A 40 -7.29 -3.42 1.91
C MET A 40 -6.65 -3.93 0.62
N ARG A 41 -7.29 -4.85 -0.10
CA ARG A 41 -6.80 -5.35 -1.41
C ARG A 41 -7.59 -4.74 -2.53
N PHE A 42 -6.88 -4.16 -3.49
CA PHE A 42 -7.53 -3.51 -4.63
C PHE A 42 -7.63 -4.50 -5.81
N LYS A 43 -8.77 -4.47 -6.49
CA LYS A 43 -8.97 -5.29 -7.71
C LYS A 43 -8.32 -4.65 -8.94
N LYS A 44 -8.26 -3.31 -8.98
CA LYS A 44 -7.73 -2.48 -10.08
C LYS A 44 -7.00 -1.28 -9.47
N GLY A 45 -6.27 -0.55 -10.32
CA GLY A 45 -5.52 0.65 -9.93
C GLY A 45 -4.04 0.38 -9.67
N ASP A 46 -3.33 1.44 -9.26
CA ASP A 46 -1.88 1.40 -9.03
C ASP A 46 -1.52 0.66 -7.74
N TYR A 47 -2.42 0.62 -6.76
CA TYR A 47 -2.21 -0.09 -5.50
C TYR A 47 -2.58 -1.56 -5.62
N MET A 48 -1.73 -2.43 -5.09
CA MET A 48 -2.02 -3.84 -4.89
C MET A 48 -2.82 -4.02 -3.61
N PHE A 49 -2.30 -3.47 -2.51
CA PHE A 49 -2.98 -3.42 -1.23
C PHE A 49 -2.43 -2.32 -0.33
N ASN A 50 -3.22 -1.95 0.68
CA ASN A 50 -2.83 -1.13 1.81
C ASN A 50 -2.80 -2.00 3.06
N PHE A 51 -1.71 -1.92 3.82
CA PHE A 51 -1.56 -2.55 5.12
C PHE A 51 -1.39 -1.45 6.15
N ALA A 52 -2.47 -1.18 6.88
CA ALA A 52 -2.56 -0.13 7.87
C ALA A 52 -2.87 -0.71 9.26
N LEU A 53 -2.88 0.16 10.26
CA LEU A 53 -3.17 -0.20 11.65
C LEU A 53 -4.41 0.56 12.13
N SER A 54 -5.10 -0.01 13.12
CA SER A 54 -6.16 0.65 13.87
C SER A 54 -6.06 0.35 15.35
N GLY A 55 -6.46 1.30 16.19
CA GLY A 55 -6.30 1.23 17.65
C GLY A 55 -5.11 2.06 18.11
N THR A 56 -4.74 1.91 19.38
CA THR A 56 -3.64 2.69 19.98
C THR A 56 -2.28 2.13 19.67
N CYS A 57 -2.18 0.81 19.43
CA CYS A 57 -0.97 0.11 19.00
C CYS A 57 0.28 0.37 19.85
N LYS A 58 0.11 0.73 21.13
CA LYS A 58 1.20 0.99 22.08
C LYS A 58 1.91 -0.29 22.50
N LYS A 59 1.23 -1.44 22.41
CA LYS A 59 1.80 -2.76 22.73
C LYS A 59 2.23 -3.53 21.48
N LEU A 60 2.17 -2.90 20.30
CA LEU A 60 2.54 -3.55 19.04
C LEU A 60 4.07 -3.65 18.93
N THR A 61 4.58 -4.85 18.66
CA THR A 61 6.00 -5.02 18.35
C THR A 61 6.24 -5.12 16.84
N MET A 62 7.48 -4.82 16.41
CA MET A 62 7.92 -5.08 15.02
C MET A 62 7.70 -6.56 14.62
N LYS A 63 7.85 -7.48 15.58
CA LYS A 63 7.66 -8.92 15.35
C LYS A 63 6.19 -9.23 15.06
N ASP A 64 5.27 -8.67 15.83
CA ASP A 64 3.83 -8.89 15.62
C ASP A 64 3.39 -8.37 14.26
N TYR A 65 3.82 -7.15 13.91
CA TYR A 65 3.54 -6.55 12.61
C TYR A 65 4.11 -7.40 11.46
N THR A 66 5.40 -7.74 11.51
CA THR A 66 6.06 -8.47 10.41
C THR A 66 5.53 -9.89 10.24
N ASN A 67 5.15 -10.55 11.35
CA ASN A 67 4.49 -11.86 11.30
C ASN A 67 3.13 -11.75 10.61
N GLU A 68 2.27 -10.81 10.99
CA GLU A 68 0.98 -10.63 10.34
C GLU A 68 1.15 -10.27 8.85
N TYR A 69 2.05 -9.34 8.54
CA TYR A 69 2.34 -8.97 7.15
C TYR A 69 2.77 -10.19 6.32
N SER A 70 3.65 -11.03 6.86
CA SER A 70 4.08 -12.25 6.18
C SER A 70 2.94 -13.25 6.01
N MET A 71 2.12 -13.47 7.05
CA MET A 71 0.96 -14.37 6.98
C MET A 71 -0.06 -13.89 5.94
N TYR A 72 -0.29 -12.58 5.88
CA TYR A 72 -1.20 -11.98 4.92
C TYR A 72 -0.74 -12.17 3.47
N LEU A 73 0.55 -11.96 3.20
CA LEU A 73 1.12 -12.20 1.88
C LEU A 73 1.02 -13.66 1.48
N ASP A 74 1.25 -14.59 2.41
CA ASP A 74 1.19 -16.03 2.13
C ASP A 74 -0.26 -16.48 1.87
N LEU A 75 -1.21 -15.99 2.66
CA LEU A 75 -2.65 -16.28 2.51
C LEU A 75 -3.20 -15.84 1.14
N TYR A 76 -2.69 -14.73 0.60
CA TYR A 76 -3.18 -14.15 -0.64
C TYR A 76 -2.19 -14.21 -1.79
N LYS A 77 -1.14 -15.03 -1.64
CA LYS A 77 -0.02 -15.15 -2.56
C LYS A 77 -0.46 -15.36 -4.00
N ASP A 78 -1.37 -16.30 -4.25
CA ASP A 78 -1.81 -16.63 -5.61
C ASP A 78 -2.52 -15.45 -6.29
N SER A 79 -3.30 -14.68 -5.52
CA SER A 79 -4.00 -13.49 -6.03
C SER A 79 -3.08 -12.28 -6.21
N LEU A 80 -1.93 -12.27 -5.55
CA LEU A 80 -0.98 -11.16 -5.50
C LEU A 80 0.21 -11.37 -6.44
N ILE A 81 0.72 -12.60 -6.61
CA ILE A 81 1.99 -12.89 -7.32
C ILE A 81 1.97 -12.47 -8.79
N VAL A 82 0.79 -12.43 -9.42
CA VAL A 82 0.59 -11.98 -10.80
C VAL A 82 0.33 -10.46 -10.91
N LYS A 83 0.16 -9.77 -9.78
CA LYS A 83 -0.08 -8.33 -9.74
C LYS A 83 1.22 -7.56 -9.57
N LYS A 84 1.31 -6.46 -10.31
CA LYS A 84 2.31 -5.40 -10.16
C LYS A 84 1.64 -4.18 -9.56
N GLY A 85 2.41 -3.34 -8.89
CA GLY A 85 1.89 -2.08 -8.35
C GLY A 85 2.52 -1.70 -7.02
N SER A 86 1.84 -0.82 -6.31
CA SER A 86 2.29 -0.26 -5.05
C SER A 86 1.62 -0.93 -3.86
N ILE A 87 2.40 -1.11 -2.80
CA ILE A 87 1.90 -1.52 -1.49
C ILE A 87 2.13 -0.33 -0.56
N LEU A 88 1.06 0.14 0.08
CA LEU A 88 1.16 1.15 1.14
C LEU A 88 1.29 0.46 2.49
N ILE A 89 2.29 0.86 3.27
CA ILE A 89 2.58 0.34 4.61
C ILE A 89 2.45 1.50 5.59
N GLN A 90 1.56 1.39 6.56
CA GLN A 90 1.43 2.36 7.66
C GLN A 90 1.79 1.68 8.98
N TYR A 91 2.68 2.29 9.75
CA TYR A 91 3.36 1.63 10.86
C TYR A 91 3.47 2.51 12.11
N TYR A 92 2.48 3.37 12.35
CA TYR A 92 2.44 4.18 13.56
C TYR A 92 2.47 3.28 14.82
N GLY A 93 3.04 3.80 15.91
CA GLY A 93 3.17 3.05 17.17
C GLY A 93 4.27 1.99 17.21
N ILE A 94 4.97 1.70 16.10
CA ILE A 94 6.17 0.87 16.13
C ILE A 94 7.36 1.68 16.63
N GLU A 95 7.80 1.40 17.85
CA GLU A 95 9.04 1.95 18.39
C GLU A 95 10.28 1.21 17.84
N GLY A 96 11.36 1.94 17.56
CA GLY A 96 12.67 1.38 17.20
C GLY A 96 13.24 1.85 15.86
N ASP A 97 14.13 1.03 15.30
CA ASP A 97 14.83 1.32 14.04
C ASP A 97 13.88 1.11 12.84
N THR A 98 13.28 2.21 12.39
CA THR A 98 12.37 2.26 11.23
C THR A 98 13.02 1.80 9.94
N LYS A 99 14.34 1.98 9.78
CA LYS A 99 15.04 1.48 8.59
C LYS A 99 15.11 -0.05 8.62
N LYS A 100 15.45 -0.63 9.77
CA LYS A 100 15.45 -2.10 9.97
C LYS A 100 14.05 -2.69 9.75
N PHE A 101 13.00 -1.99 10.20
CA PHE A 101 11.61 -2.38 9.93
C PHE A 101 11.33 -2.42 8.42
N GLN A 102 11.63 -1.31 7.73
CA GLN A 102 11.41 -1.16 6.29
C GLN A 102 12.17 -2.23 5.51
N ASP A 103 13.44 -2.49 5.83
CA ASP A 103 14.26 -3.52 5.20
C ASP A 103 13.67 -4.93 5.39
N SER A 104 13.08 -5.20 6.57
CA SER A 104 12.41 -6.48 6.85
C SER A 104 11.16 -6.67 5.99
N ILE A 105 10.32 -5.63 5.86
CA ILE A 105 9.13 -5.65 5.00
C ILE A 105 9.52 -5.85 3.53
N ILE A 106 10.56 -5.15 3.05
CA ILE A 106 11.08 -5.32 1.69
C ILE A 106 11.57 -6.75 1.48
N ALA A 107 12.35 -7.31 2.40
CA ALA A 107 12.87 -8.67 2.28
C ALA A 107 11.75 -9.72 2.23
N ILE A 108 10.73 -9.59 3.08
CA ILE A 108 9.53 -10.45 3.07
C ILE A 108 8.80 -10.33 1.72
N THR A 109 8.63 -9.11 1.22
CA THR A 109 7.96 -8.85 -0.07
C THR A 109 8.76 -9.46 -1.22
N LYS A 110 10.07 -9.19 -1.32
CA LYS A 110 10.95 -9.76 -2.36
C LYS A 110 10.88 -11.28 -2.39
N ARG A 111 10.89 -11.93 -1.21
CA ARG A 111 10.81 -13.39 -1.09
C ARG A 111 9.48 -13.94 -1.63
N ASN A 112 8.37 -13.28 -1.33
CA ASN A 112 7.03 -13.73 -1.73
C ASN A 112 6.76 -13.52 -3.23
N PHE A 113 7.13 -12.34 -3.74
CA PHE A 113 6.88 -11.97 -5.14
C PHE A 113 8.01 -12.37 -6.09
N LYS A 114 9.17 -12.81 -5.57
CA LYS A 114 10.36 -13.20 -6.36
C LYS A 114 10.73 -12.20 -7.46
N THR A 115 10.58 -10.91 -7.17
CA THR A 115 10.81 -9.79 -8.09
C THR A 115 11.49 -8.63 -7.38
N ASN A 116 11.80 -7.59 -8.13
CA ASN A 116 12.33 -6.35 -7.58
C ASN A 116 11.27 -5.61 -6.77
N VAL A 117 11.69 -5.14 -5.59
CA VAL A 117 10.90 -4.32 -4.69
C VAL A 117 11.75 -3.13 -4.28
N SER A 118 11.21 -1.93 -4.51
CA SER A 118 11.87 -0.67 -4.18
C SER A 118 10.93 0.22 -3.36
N VAL A 119 11.50 1.03 -2.47
CA VAL A 119 10.76 2.08 -1.79
C VAL A 119 10.67 3.26 -2.75
N VAL A 120 9.45 3.73 -3.00
CA VAL A 120 9.19 4.85 -3.92
C VAL A 120 8.77 6.12 -3.18
N GLU A 121 8.37 5.99 -1.92
CA GLU A 121 7.96 7.10 -1.07
C GLU A 121 8.09 6.69 0.40
N SER A 122 8.52 7.62 1.24
CA SER A 122 8.58 7.46 2.70
C SER A 122 8.13 8.76 3.34
N GLY A 123 7.33 8.66 4.40
CA GLY A 123 6.93 9.79 5.22
C GLY A 123 6.92 9.43 6.69
N ASN A 124 6.29 10.27 7.51
CA ASN A 124 6.14 9.96 8.93
C ASN A 124 5.15 8.79 9.08
N GLU A 125 5.62 7.69 9.68
CA GLU A 125 4.81 6.49 9.97
C GLU A 125 4.20 5.78 8.75
N PHE A 126 4.69 6.06 7.53
CA PHE A 126 4.32 5.30 6.35
C PHE A 126 5.45 5.22 5.32
N PHE A 127 5.44 4.16 4.51
CA PHE A 127 6.21 4.09 3.28
C PHE A 127 5.45 3.31 2.22
N ARG A 128 5.78 3.57 0.95
CA ARG A 128 5.22 2.90 -0.20
C ARG A 128 6.32 2.12 -0.90
N ILE A 129 6.08 0.83 -1.09
CA ILE A 129 6.95 -0.02 -1.92
C ILE A 129 6.29 -0.28 -3.27
N LYS A 130 7.10 -0.38 -4.31
CA LYS A 130 6.67 -0.78 -5.65
C LYS A 130 7.20 -2.17 -5.95
N VAL A 131 6.30 -3.05 -6.39
CA VAL A 131 6.59 -4.41 -6.84
C VAL A 131 6.58 -4.40 -8.37
N ASP A 132 7.74 -4.66 -8.97
CA ASP A 132 7.89 -4.66 -10.42
C ASP A 132 7.48 -6.01 -11.03
N ASN A 133 7.29 -6.02 -12.35
CA ASN A 133 7.10 -7.25 -13.09
C ASN A 133 8.29 -8.19 -12.87
N PHE A 134 8.01 -9.49 -12.76
CA PHE A 134 9.04 -10.51 -12.96
C PHE A 134 9.80 -10.19 -14.26
N SER A 135 11.10 -9.92 -14.15
CA SER A 135 11.97 -10.06 -15.30
C SER A 135 11.92 -11.54 -15.69
N LYS A 136 11.34 -11.81 -16.87
CA LYS A 136 11.41 -13.11 -17.52
C LYS A 136 12.86 -13.46 -17.83
#